data_AF-A0A661YEE9-F1
#
_entry.id   AF-A0A661YEE9-F1
#
_cell.length_a   1.000
_cell.length_b   1.000
_cell.length_c   1.000
_cell.angle_alpha   90.00
_cell.angle_beta   90.00
_cell.angle_gamma   90.00
#
_symmetry.space_group_name_H-M   'P 1'
#
loop_
_entity.id
_entity.type
_entity.pdbx_description
1 polymer ?
#
loop_
_entity_poly.entity_id
_entity_poly.type
_entity_poly.pdbx_seq_one_letter_code
_entity_poly.pdbx_strand_id
1 'polypeptide(L)'
;FIPAPEHAEYMAVPRMTALAEVVWSPDSKRNWEDFRERLNTQFERFDYMGINYSRGSWKVNILPEVSEDGKQYTIVFQTEQPGYPVYYTLDGSDPDTTSLLYIEPIVIDTSVIIKTGIFDHGELKEKYAEKSIIFHKALGKKTKLEVQPVKKYSGKGAQTLVDGMTGSARYNDGYWLGFDGTDLDFTVDMEEEVPVQQVTVNFYQRQSFWIFMPVEVIIQVLDESGKIAASQTALPKTDPKSEETVIEAFKVKFDHVKGQYVRVVGKNCGNCPAWHKGAGDTCWIFSDEVIVK
;
A
#
# COMPACT_ATOMS: atom_id res chain seq x y z
N PHE A 1 11.65 6.77 26.54
CA PHE A 1 12.45 6.42 27.72
C PHE A 1 13.37 5.27 27.32
N ILE A 2 14.68 5.40 27.54
CA ILE A 2 15.69 4.38 27.18
C ILE A 2 16.26 3.87 28.51
N PRO A 3 15.77 2.74 29.03
CA PRO A 3 16.08 2.30 30.40
C PRO A 3 17.47 1.68 30.56
N ALA A 4 18.09 1.21 29.47
CA ALA A 4 19.30 0.40 29.51
C ALA A 4 20.40 0.99 28.60
N PRO A 5 21.68 1.02 29.04
CA PRO A 5 22.80 1.48 28.22
C PRO A 5 22.91 0.76 26.87
N GLU A 6 22.66 -0.54 26.82
CA GLU A 6 22.72 -1.34 25.59
C GLU A 6 21.64 -0.91 24.59
N HIS A 7 20.47 -0.51 25.09
CA HIS A 7 19.41 0.05 24.26
C HIS A 7 19.77 1.45 23.77
N ALA A 8 20.51 2.24 24.57
CA ALA A 8 21.04 3.52 24.13
C ALA A 8 22.07 3.35 23.00
N GLU A 9 22.97 2.38 23.11
CA GLU A 9 23.94 2.03 22.07
C GLU A 9 23.25 1.59 20.77
N TYR A 10 22.28 0.66 20.86
CA TYR A 10 21.45 0.25 19.72
C TYR A 10 20.74 1.44 19.06
N MET A 11 20.29 2.40 19.86
CA MET A 11 19.60 3.58 19.37
C MET A 11 20.55 4.65 18.79
N ALA A 12 21.81 4.70 19.21
CA ALA A 12 22.78 5.68 18.75
C ALA A 12 23.63 5.17 17.57
N VAL A 13 23.96 3.88 17.56
CA VAL A 13 24.87 3.25 16.59
C VAL A 13 24.07 2.38 15.62
N PRO A 14 24.27 2.49 14.29
CA PRO A 14 25.28 3.30 13.59
C PRO A 14 24.86 4.74 13.28
N ARG A 15 23.67 5.21 13.67
CA ARG A 15 23.18 6.57 13.29
C ARG A 15 24.19 7.70 13.57
N MET A 16 24.98 7.57 14.64
CA MET A 16 26.05 8.49 14.99
C MET A 16 27.16 8.59 13.94
N THR A 17 27.44 7.55 13.16
CA THR A 17 28.43 7.59 12.07
C THR A 17 27.94 8.44 10.90
N ALA A 18 26.65 8.35 10.57
CA ALA A 18 26.02 9.20 9.56
C ALA A 18 26.03 10.67 10.02
N LEU A 19 25.71 10.93 11.29
CA LEU A 19 25.82 12.27 11.86
C LEU A 19 27.27 12.79 11.77
N ALA A 20 28.26 11.97 12.13
CA ALA A 20 29.68 12.33 12.06
C ALA A 20 30.11 12.73 10.64
N GLU A 21 29.69 11.98 9.60
CA GLU A 21 29.93 12.32 8.20
C GLU A 21 29.31 13.68 7.82
N VAL A 22 28.07 13.92 8.23
CA VAL A 22 27.36 15.18 7.96
C VAL A 22 27.99 16.38 8.66
N VAL A 23 28.54 16.22 9.87
CA VAL A 23 29.12 17.35 10.61
C VAL A 23 30.60 17.56 10.30
N TRP A 24 31.32 16.55 9.78
CA TRP A 24 32.76 16.61 9.54
C TRP A 24 33.12 16.81 8.06
N SER A 25 32.47 16.08 7.15
CA SER A 25 32.85 16.04 5.74
C SER A 25 32.17 17.15 4.93
N PRO A 26 32.86 17.76 3.94
CA PRO A 26 32.25 18.73 3.03
C PRO A 26 31.07 18.12 2.26
N ASP A 27 30.02 18.91 2.01
CA ASP A 27 28.81 18.45 1.33
C ASP A 27 29.09 17.82 -0.03
N SER A 28 30.00 18.40 -0.80
CA SER A 28 30.41 17.91 -2.13
C SER A 28 31.09 16.54 -2.12
N LYS A 29 31.43 15.99 -0.94
CA LYS A 29 32.06 14.67 -0.78
C LYS A 29 31.13 13.63 -0.16
N ARG A 30 29.90 14.03 0.22
CA ARG A 30 28.95 13.10 0.84
C ARG A 30 28.26 12.32 -0.27
N ASN A 31 28.40 11.00 -0.23
CA ASN A 31 27.73 10.09 -1.14
C ASN A 31 27.18 8.90 -0.34
N TRP A 32 25.90 8.59 -0.53
CA TRP A 32 25.21 7.57 0.25
C TRP A 32 25.70 6.16 -0.02
N GLU A 33 25.99 5.82 -1.28
CA GLU A 33 26.46 4.49 -1.68
C GLU A 33 27.84 4.20 -1.09
N ASP A 34 28.75 5.15 -1.25
CA ASP A 34 30.11 5.11 -0.71
C ASP A 34 30.12 5.11 0.84
N PHE A 35 29.24 5.89 1.48
CA PHE A 35 29.04 5.82 2.94
C PHE A 35 28.58 4.43 3.39
N ARG A 36 27.60 3.84 2.70
CA ARG A 36 27.06 2.51 3.02
C ARG A 36 28.10 1.41 2.87
N GLU A 37 28.95 1.49 1.85
CA GLU A 37 30.07 0.54 1.70
C GLU A 37 31.07 0.65 2.86
N ARG A 38 31.48 1.87 3.23
CA ARG A 38 32.35 2.11 4.40
C ARG A 38 31.72 1.67 5.72
N LEU A 39 30.40 1.73 5.82
CA LEU A 39 29.68 1.35 7.03
C LEU A 39 29.86 -0.12 7.37
N ASN A 40 30.03 -1.00 6.38
CA ASN A 40 30.31 -2.42 6.60
C ASN A 40 31.61 -2.63 7.39
N THR A 41 32.70 -1.97 6.99
CA THR A 41 33.97 -1.99 7.76
C THR A 41 33.81 -1.37 9.15
N GLN A 42 32.92 -0.39 9.28
CA GLN A 42 32.64 0.21 10.58
C GLN A 42 31.86 -0.73 11.51
N PHE A 43 30.97 -1.58 10.99
CA PHE A 43 30.33 -2.64 11.77
C PHE A 43 31.33 -3.65 12.31
N GLU A 44 32.32 -4.07 11.52
CA GLU A 44 33.41 -4.95 12.00
C GLU A 44 34.17 -4.34 13.18
N ARG A 45 34.39 -3.01 13.16
CA ARG A 45 35.03 -2.29 14.27
C ARG A 45 34.14 -2.26 15.51
N PHE A 46 32.82 -2.05 15.33
CA PHE A 46 31.89 -2.09 16.46
C PHE A 46 31.84 -3.48 17.09
N ASP A 47 31.81 -4.54 16.28
CA ASP A 47 31.88 -5.92 16.76
C ASP A 47 33.19 -6.16 17.54
N TYR A 48 34.34 -5.71 17.02
CA TYR A 48 35.63 -5.81 17.71
C TYR A 48 35.65 -5.06 19.05
N MET A 49 35.01 -3.89 19.11
CA MET A 49 34.92 -3.07 20.32
C MET A 49 33.85 -3.57 21.30
N GLY A 50 33.04 -4.55 20.93
CA GLY A 50 31.90 -5.03 21.73
C GLY A 50 30.79 -3.99 21.89
N ILE A 51 30.69 -3.03 20.98
CA ILE A 51 29.63 -2.00 21.00
C ILE A 51 28.34 -2.62 20.45
N ASN A 52 27.23 -2.48 21.16
CA ASN A 52 25.94 -2.87 20.61
C ASN A 52 25.48 -1.86 19.55
N TYR A 53 24.89 -2.33 18.45
CA TYR A 53 24.40 -1.45 17.39
C TYR A 53 23.19 -2.03 16.68
N SER A 54 22.40 -1.16 16.06
CA SER A 54 21.34 -1.58 15.16
C SER A 54 21.95 -2.14 13.87
N ARG A 55 21.65 -3.41 13.58
CA ARG A 55 22.02 -4.08 12.32
C ARG A 55 21.12 -3.68 11.14
N GLY A 56 20.27 -2.67 11.30
CA GLY A 56 19.27 -2.28 10.30
C GLY A 56 18.05 -3.21 10.28
N SER A 57 17.09 -2.90 9.41
CA SER A 57 15.94 -3.77 9.16
C SER A 57 16.27 -4.84 8.12
N TRP A 58 15.70 -6.03 8.26
CA TRP A 58 15.77 -7.10 7.26
C TRP A 58 14.58 -7.05 6.29
N LYS A 59 13.73 -6.04 6.42
CA LYS A 59 12.60 -5.80 5.56
C LYS A 59 13.06 -5.44 4.15
N VAL A 60 12.44 -6.10 3.18
CA VAL A 60 12.53 -5.71 1.78
C VAL A 60 11.41 -4.72 1.48
N ASN A 61 11.75 -3.55 0.92
CA ASN A 61 10.76 -2.62 0.38
C ASN A 61 10.52 -2.98 -1.10
N ILE A 62 9.26 -3.20 -1.45
CA ILE A 62 8.81 -3.44 -2.82
C ILE A 62 8.43 -2.09 -3.42
N LEU A 63 9.18 -1.63 -4.43
CA LEU A 63 8.98 -0.34 -5.08
C LEU A 63 8.47 -0.58 -6.52
N PRO A 64 7.15 -0.49 -6.75
CA PRO A 64 6.59 -0.56 -8.08
C PRO A 64 6.66 0.80 -8.78
N GLU A 65 7.20 0.81 -9.98
CA GLU A 65 7.22 1.95 -10.90
C GLU A 65 6.40 1.59 -12.14
N VAL A 66 5.40 2.42 -12.47
CA VAL A 66 4.56 2.21 -13.66
C VAL A 66 5.28 2.73 -14.90
N SER A 67 5.20 1.99 -16.01
CA SER A 67 5.70 2.42 -17.32
C SER A 67 4.95 3.66 -17.82
N GLU A 68 5.58 4.44 -18.70
CA GLU A 68 4.95 5.65 -19.28
C GLU A 68 3.62 5.37 -19.98
N ASP A 69 3.47 4.17 -20.57
CA ASP A 69 2.25 3.74 -21.25
C ASP A 69 1.19 3.13 -20.30
N GLY A 70 1.49 2.99 -19.00
CA GLY A 70 0.58 2.46 -17.99
C GLY A 70 0.34 0.96 -18.07
N LYS A 71 1.08 0.22 -18.91
CA LYS A 71 0.82 -1.20 -19.19
C LYS A 71 1.71 -2.17 -18.43
N GLN A 72 2.77 -1.69 -17.80
CA GLN A 72 3.73 -2.52 -17.11
C GLN A 72 4.15 -1.87 -15.80
N TYR A 73 4.57 -2.71 -14.86
CA TYR A 73 5.25 -2.27 -13.65
C TYR A 73 6.66 -2.83 -13.63
N THR A 74 7.63 -1.96 -13.38
CA THR A 74 8.99 -2.34 -13.00
C THR A 74 9.06 -2.39 -11.48
N ILE A 75 9.43 -3.55 -10.94
CA ILE A 75 9.53 -3.79 -9.51
C ILE A 75 11.00 -3.77 -9.11
N VAL A 76 11.33 -2.85 -8.22
CA VAL A 76 12.64 -2.76 -7.59
C VAL A 76 12.52 -3.17 -6.13
N PHE A 77 13.38 -4.08 -5.69
CA PHE A 77 13.52 -4.39 -4.27
C PHE A 77 14.65 -3.57 -3.66
N GLN A 78 14.35 -2.92 -2.53
CA GLN A 78 15.31 -2.13 -1.76
C GLN A 78 15.42 -2.68 -0.34
N THR A 79 16.64 -2.85 0.15
CA THR A 79 16.94 -3.37 1.50
C THR A 79 18.08 -2.59 2.16
N GLU A 80 18.09 -2.58 3.50
CA GLU A 80 19.20 -2.08 4.32
C GLU A 80 20.30 -3.13 4.54
N GLN A 81 20.11 -4.38 4.07
CA GLN A 81 21.04 -5.50 4.22
C GLN A 81 21.83 -5.74 2.92
N PRO A 82 22.96 -5.04 2.70
CA PRO A 82 23.78 -5.27 1.52
C PRO A 82 24.39 -6.68 1.54
N GLY A 83 24.47 -7.31 0.37
CA GLY A 83 25.15 -8.60 0.19
C GLY A 83 24.35 -9.84 0.59
N TYR A 84 23.15 -9.68 1.16
CA TYR A 84 22.26 -10.80 1.44
C TYR A 84 21.32 -11.11 0.27
N PRO A 85 21.09 -12.39 -0.06
CA PRO A 85 20.20 -12.76 -1.15
C PRO A 85 18.74 -12.45 -0.80
N VAL A 86 18.05 -11.82 -1.74
CA VAL A 86 16.62 -11.53 -1.66
C VAL A 86 15.88 -12.52 -2.55
N TYR A 87 14.99 -13.31 -1.96
CA TYR A 87 14.18 -14.29 -2.67
C TYR A 87 12.74 -13.81 -2.79
N TYR A 88 12.05 -14.19 -3.87
CA TYR A 88 10.68 -13.79 -4.12
C TYR A 88 9.85 -14.81 -4.90
N THR A 89 8.54 -14.63 -4.81
CA THR A 89 7.50 -15.35 -5.56
C THR A 89 6.53 -14.32 -6.15
N LEU A 90 5.78 -14.70 -7.20
CA LEU A 90 4.82 -13.84 -7.90
C LEU A 90 3.37 -14.35 -7.79
N ASP A 91 3.17 -15.50 -7.16
CA ASP A 91 1.88 -16.17 -7.00
C ASP A 91 1.31 -16.06 -5.57
N GLY A 92 2.02 -15.36 -4.67
CA GLY A 92 1.65 -15.19 -3.27
C GLY A 92 2.03 -16.36 -2.35
N SER A 93 2.73 -17.37 -2.85
CA SER A 93 3.35 -18.39 -2.01
C SER A 93 4.49 -17.79 -1.17
N ASP A 94 4.77 -18.36 0.00
CA ASP A 94 5.87 -17.87 0.84
C ASP A 94 7.22 -18.24 0.19
N PRO A 95 8.14 -17.28 -0.05
CA PRO A 95 9.42 -17.58 -0.65
C PRO A 95 10.31 -18.36 0.32
N ASP A 96 11.25 -19.10 -0.24
CA ASP A 96 12.35 -19.80 0.43
C ASP A 96 13.65 -19.70 -0.39
N THR A 97 14.72 -20.37 0.04
CA THR A 97 16.02 -20.34 -0.66
C THR A 97 16.03 -21.03 -2.03
N THR A 98 14.93 -21.67 -2.44
CA THR A 98 14.75 -22.29 -3.76
C THR A 98 13.87 -21.45 -4.69
N SER A 99 13.29 -20.38 -4.17
CA SER A 99 12.48 -19.42 -4.92
C SER A 99 13.33 -18.54 -5.85
N LEU A 100 12.70 -17.63 -6.60
CA LEU A 100 13.42 -16.76 -7.53
C LEU A 100 14.36 -15.82 -6.77
N LEU A 101 15.63 -15.77 -7.18
CA LEU A 101 16.62 -14.84 -6.64
C LEU A 101 16.49 -13.49 -7.36
N TYR A 102 16.39 -12.41 -6.60
CA TYR A 102 16.40 -11.06 -7.14
C TYR A 102 17.82 -10.63 -7.51
N ILE A 103 18.04 -10.43 -8.81
CA ILE A 103 19.32 -9.97 -9.38
C ILE A 103 19.18 -8.67 -10.20
N GLU A 104 17.96 -8.36 -10.66
CA GLU A 104 17.63 -7.18 -11.46
C GLU A 104 16.14 -6.82 -11.32
N PRO A 105 15.74 -5.59 -11.70
CA PRO A 105 14.34 -5.18 -11.64
C PRO A 105 13.40 -6.11 -12.42
N ILE A 106 12.22 -6.40 -11.86
CA ILE A 106 11.27 -7.36 -12.42
C ILE A 106 10.20 -6.60 -13.22
N VAL A 107 9.98 -6.97 -14.48
CA VAL A 107 8.89 -6.41 -15.28
C VAL A 107 7.64 -7.27 -15.13
N ILE A 108 6.51 -6.63 -14.81
CA ILE A 108 5.22 -7.27 -14.61
C ILE A 108 4.19 -6.63 -15.55
N ASP A 109 3.52 -7.47 -16.33
CA ASP A 109 2.45 -7.09 -17.28
C ASP A 109 1.13 -7.84 -17.02
N THR A 110 1.07 -8.59 -15.91
CA THR A 110 -0.08 -9.38 -15.48
C THR A 110 -0.28 -9.28 -13.97
N SER A 111 -1.48 -9.67 -13.49
CA SER A 111 -1.78 -9.62 -12.06
C SER A 111 -0.93 -10.61 -11.27
N VAL A 112 -0.29 -10.13 -10.20
CA VAL A 112 0.61 -10.92 -9.35
C VAL A 112 0.43 -10.59 -7.87
N ILE A 113 0.81 -11.54 -7.02
CA ILE A 113 1.02 -11.29 -5.58
C ILE A 113 2.51 -11.52 -5.32
N ILE A 114 3.23 -10.43 -5.15
CA ILE A 114 4.66 -10.45 -4.88
C ILE A 114 4.83 -10.70 -3.39
N LYS A 115 5.54 -11.78 -3.03
CA LYS A 115 6.10 -11.95 -1.68
C LYS A 115 7.60 -12.03 -1.76
N THR A 116 8.30 -11.41 -0.81
CA THR A 116 9.76 -11.41 -0.78
C THR A 116 10.31 -11.39 0.64
N GLY A 117 11.49 -11.98 0.82
CA GLY A 117 12.19 -12.04 2.09
C GLY A 117 13.70 -12.21 1.93
N ILE A 118 14.44 -11.90 2.98
CA ILE A 118 15.87 -12.12 3.08
C ILE A 118 16.13 -13.37 3.93
N PHE A 119 16.98 -14.24 3.40
CA PHE A 119 17.39 -15.48 4.05
C PHE A 119 18.87 -15.42 4.37
N ASP A 120 19.21 -15.80 5.59
CA ASP A 120 20.57 -15.92 6.06
C ASP A 120 20.73 -17.32 6.66
N HIS A 121 21.66 -18.10 6.12
CA HIS A 121 21.83 -19.53 6.43
C HIS A 121 20.54 -20.39 6.32
N GLY A 122 19.63 -20.01 5.41
CA GLY A 122 18.36 -20.72 5.20
C GLY A 122 17.23 -20.28 6.12
N GLU A 123 17.47 -19.36 7.04
CA GLU A 123 16.46 -18.82 7.95
C GLU A 123 15.93 -17.47 7.47
N LEU A 124 14.61 -17.30 7.49
CA LEU A 124 13.96 -16.02 7.22
C LEU A 124 14.27 -15.03 8.35
N LYS A 125 14.80 -13.85 8.01
CA LYS A 125 15.26 -12.88 9.01
C LYS A 125 14.22 -11.90 9.51
N GLU A 126 13.20 -11.63 8.72
CA GLU A 126 12.05 -10.81 9.08
C GLU A 126 10.82 -11.26 8.30
N LYS A 127 9.62 -10.90 8.78
CA LYS A 127 8.37 -11.20 8.09
C LYS A 127 8.45 -10.78 6.62
N TYR A 128 7.93 -11.63 5.73
CA TYR A 128 7.82 -11.33 4.31
C TYR A 128 7.20 -9.95 4.05
N ALA A 129 7.77 -9.24 3.08
CA ALA A 129 7.09 -8.13 2.45
C ALA A 129 6.16 -8.67 1.36
N GLU A 130 5.00 -8.02 1.21
CA GLU A 130 3.97 -8.45 0.26
C GLU A 130 3.39 -7.23 -0.47
N LYS A 131 3.15 -7.38 -1.77
CA LYS A 131 2.44 -6.39 -2.58
C LYS A 131 1.66 -7.08 -3.70
N SER A 132 0.39 -6.71 -3.86
CA SER A 132 -0.43 -7.13 -5.00
C SER A 132 -0.40 -6.07 -6.09
N ILE A 133 -0.32 -6.53 -7.33
CA ILE A 133 -0.50 -5.71 -8.53
C ILE A 133 -1.63 -6.34 -9.32
N ILE A 134 -2.68 -5.57 -9.61
CA ILE A 134 -3.91 -6.09 -10.21
C ILE A 134 -4.15 -5.38 -11.53
N PHE A 135 -4.12 -6.16 -12.62
CA PHE A 135 -4.53 -5.70 -13.93
C PHE A 135 -6.04 -5.89 -14.11
N HIS A 136 -6.69 -4.81 -14.53
CA HIS A 136 -8.13 -4.76 -14.81
C HIS A 136 -8.43 -3.63 -15.79
N LYS A 137 -9.67 -3.55 -16.29
CA LYS A 137 -10.02 -2.66 -17.41
C LYS A 137 -9.89 -1.16 -17.08
N ALA A 138 -10.05 -0.82 -15.80
CA ALA A 138 -9.97 0.56 -15.30
C ALA A 138 -8.54 1.04 -15.01
N LEU A 139 -7.54 0.16 -15.10
CA LEU A 139 -6.15 0.48 -14.76
C LEU A 139 -5.63 1.67 -15.58
N GLY A 140 -5.08 2.68 -14.89
CA GLY A 140 -4.50 3.88 -15.49
C GLY A 140 -5.49 4.78 -16.24
N LYS A 141 -6.80 4.50 -16.14
CA LYS A 141 -7.83 5.26 -16.85
C LYS A 141 -8.06 6.63 -16.22
N LYS A 142 -8.77 7.50 -16.95
CA LYS A 142 -9.10 8.84 -16.47
C LYS A 142 -10.11 8.76 -15.35
N THR A 143 -9.90 9.55 -14.30
CA THR A 143 -10.70 9.49 -13.08
C THR A 143 -11.15 10.86 -12.62
N LYS A 144 -12.25 10.87 -11.86
CA LYS A 144 -12.81 12.04 -11.20
C LYS A 144 -13.24 11.68 -9.79
N LEU A 145 -13.02 12.61 -8.87
CA LEU A 145 -13.57 12.60 -7.52
C LEU A 145 -14.45 13.83 -7.34
N GLU A 146 -15.71 13.65 -6.96
CA GLU A 146 -16.61 14.78 -6.63
C GLU A 146 -16.25 15.38 -5.26
N VAL A 147 -15.72 14.55 -4.36
CA VAL A 147 -15.22 14.94 -3.05
C VAL A 147 -13.74 14.60 -2.96
N GLN A 148 -12.91 15.55 -2.54
CA GLN A 148 -11.47 15.31 -2.41
C GLN A 148 -11.16 14.63 -1.06
N PRO A 149 -10.24 13.65 -1.03
CA PRO A 149 -9.78 13.07 0.21
C PRO A 149 -9.03 14.10 1.05
N VAL A 150 -8.95 13.87 2.36
CA VAL A 150 -8.17 14.73 3.25
C VAL A 150 -6.70 14.67 2.83
N LYS A 151 -6.06 15.83 2.71
CA LYS A 151 -4.68 15.99 2.16
C LYS A 151 -3.64 15.02 2.76
N LYS A 152 -3.77 14.66 4.03
CA LYS A 152 -2.85 13.70 4.70
C LYS A 152 -2.98 12.27 4.14
N TYR A 153 -4.17 11.93 3.66
CA TYR A 153 -4.56 10.61 3.16
C TYR A 153 -5.06 10.72 1.72
N SER A 154 -4.38 11.53 0.89
CA SER A 154 -4.80 11.80 -0.48
C SER A 154 -4.16 10.88 -1.51
N GLY A 155 -3.20 10.02 -1.13
CA GLY A 155 -2.44 9.19 -2.08
C GLY A 155 -1.93 10.01 -3.26
N LYS A 156 -2.13 9.48 -4.47
CA LYS A 156 -1.94 10.14 -5.78
C LYS A 156 -3.24 10.79 -6.30
N GLY A 157 -4.18 11.12 -5.42
CA GLY A 157 -5.52 11.58 -5.75
C GLY A 157 -6.39 10.46 -6.31
N ALA A 158 -7.32 10.80 -7.19
CA ALA A 158 -8.26 9.85 -7.80
C ALA A 158 -7.57 8.67 -8.52
N GLN A 159 -6.33 8.86 -8.99
CA GLN A 159 -5.53 7.82 -9.64
C GLN A 159 -5.15 6.68 -8.71
N THR A 160 -5.12 6.88 -7.38
CA THR A 160 -4.89 5.78 -6.42
C THR A 160 -5.97 4.71 -6.46
N LEU A 161 -7.16 5.01 -6.99
CA LEU A 161 -8.24 4.02 -7.10
C LEU A 161 -8.16 3.20 -8.40
N VAL A 162 -7.18 3.45 -9.26
CA VAL A 162 -7.00 2.75 -10.54
C VAL A 162 -5.53 2.54 -10.89
N ASP A 163 -4.64 2.48 -9.89
CA ASP A 163 -3.20 2.32 -10.12
C ASP A 163 -2.73 0.87 -9.93
N GLY A 164 -3.67 -0.07 -9.83
CA GLY A 164 -3.44 -1.50 -9.70
C GLY A 164 -2.91 -1.93 -8.34
N MET A 165 -2.74 -0.99 -7.40
CA MET A 165 -2.10 -1.24 -6.11
C MET A 165 -3.13 -1.28 -5.00
N THR A 166 -3.18 -2.39 -4.26
CA THR A 166 -4.01 -2.46 -3.06
C THR A 166 -3.28 -1.93 -1.84
N GLY A 167 -4.06 -1.43 -0.88
CA GLY A 167 -3.57 -1.02 0.42
C GLY A 167 -3.30 -2.20 1.35
N SER A 168 -2.36 -2.03 2.26
CA SER A 168 -2.02 -3.00 3.29
C SER A 168 -2.90 -2.83 4.53
N ALA A 169 -2.69 -3.68 5.55
CA ALA A 169 -3.28 -3.49 6.88
C ALA A 169 -2.86 -2.19 7.59
N ARG A 170 -1.99 -1.37 6.99
CA ARG A 170 -1.64 -0.02 7.43
C ARG A 170 -2.36 1.01 6.55
N TYR A 171 -3.36 1.67 7.10
CA TYR A 171 -4.15 2.70 6.39
C TYR A 171 -3.35 3.93 5.93
N ASN A 172 -2.12 4.12 6.44
CA ASN A 172 -1.26 5.27 6.16
C ASN A 172 -0.04 4.90 5.28
N ASP A 173 -0.12 3.81 4.53
CA ASP A 173 0.94 3.34 3.63
C ASP A 173 0.99 4.07 2.27
N GLY A 174 0.07 5.01 2.04
CA GLY A 174 -0.01 5.82 0.83
C GLY A 174 -0.89 5.24 -0.28
N TYR A 175 -1.47 4.04 -0.08
CA TYR A 175 -2.34 3.36 -1.05
C TYR A 175 -3.83 3.49 -0.74
N TRP A 176 -4.17 4.17 0.37
CA TRP A 176 -5.55 4.44 0.75
C TRP A 176 -5.91 5.93 0.58
N LEU A 177 -7.12 6.19 0.11
CA LEU A 177 -7.75 7.51 0.16
C LEU A 177 -8.66 7.62 1.37
N GLY A 178 -8.46 8.65 2.20
CA GLY A 178 -9.21 8.87 3.43
C GLY A 178 -10.19 10.05 3.36
N PHE A 179 -11.44 9.81 3.76
CA PHE A 179 -12.53 10.78 3.78
C PHE A 179 -13.12 10.90 5.18
N ASP A 180 -13.22 12.13 5.71
CA ASP A 180 -13.65 12.42 7.09
C ASP A 180 -15.03 13.07 7.09
N GLY A 181 -16.05 12.33 7.55
CA GLY A 181 -17.44 12.78 7.54
C GLY A 181 -18.05 12.98 6.15
N THR A 182 -17.32 12.62 5.08
CA THR A 182 -17.78 12.76 3.68
C THR A 182 -17.72 11.42 2.95
N ASP A 183 -18.59 11.28 1.95
CA ASP A 183 -18.64 10.12 1.07
C ASP A 183 -17.40 10.02 0.17
N LEU A 184 -17.07 8.80 -0.24
CA LEU A 184 -16.33 8.56 -1.47
C LEU A 184 -17.33 8.71 -2.62
N ASP A 185 -17.02 9.53 -3.62
CA ASP A 185 -17.79 9.62 -4.87
C ASP A 185 -16.81 9.72 -6.04
N PHE A 186 -16.56 8.55 -6.63
CA PHE A 186 -15.52 8.32 -7.62
C PHE A 186 -16.14 7.88 -8.95
N THR A 187 -15.61 8.39 -10.05
CA THR A 187 -15.95 7.92 -11.39
C THR A 187 -14.68 7.66 -12.20
N VAL A 188 -14.62 6.51 -12.87
CA VAL A 188 -13.62 6.20 -13.89
C VAL A 188 -14.26 6.17 -15.27
N ASP A 189 -13.59 6.80 -16.24
CA ASP A 189 -13.91 6.78 -17.67
C ASP A 189 -13.06 5.71 -18.36
N MET A 190 -13.71 4.65 -18.84
CA MET A 190 -13.07 3.53 -19.54
C MET A 190 -12.63 3.90 -20.97
N GLU A 191 -12.92 5.13 -21.41
CA GLU A 191 -12.64 5.75 -22.71
C GLU A 191 -13.48 5.23 -23.88
N GLU A 192 -14.02 4.01 -23.75
CA GLU A 192 -14.97 3.40 -24.68
C GLU A 192 -15.98 2.53 -23.91
N GLU A 193 -17.10 2.16 -24.56
CA GLU A 193 -18.03 1.21 -23.97
C GLU A 193 -17.43 -0.19 -23.89
N VAL A 194 -17.21 -0.65 -22.67
CA VAL A 194 -16.68 -2.00 -22.40
C VAL A 194 -17.72 -2.84 -21.66
N PRO A 195 -17.70 -4.18 -21.82
CA PRO A 195 -18.45 -5.06 -20.95
C PRO A 195 -17.97 -4.91 -19.50
N VAL A 196 -18.89 -4.79 -18.55
CA VAL A 196 -18.61 -4.77 -17.11
C VAL A 196 -19.34 -5.95 -16.48
N GLN A 197 -18.58 -6.93 -15.98
CA GLN A 197 -19.11 -8.14 -15.37
C GLN A 197 -19.04 -8.08 -13.85
N GLN A 198 -17.98 -7.46 -13.33
CA GLN A 198 -17.80 -7.31 -11.89
C GLN A 198 -17.03 -6.02 -11.61
N VAL A 199 -17.47 -5.32 -10.57
CA VAL A 199 -16.70 -4.24 -9.95
C VAL A 199 -16.39 -4.64 -8.51
N THR A 200 -15.17 -4.37 -8.07
CA THR A 200 -14.72 -4.59 -6.70
C THR A 200 -14.03 -3.34 -6.20
N VAL A 201 -14.36 -2.92 -4.99
CA VAL A 201 -13.69 -1.83 -4.27
C VAL A 201 -13.47 -2.29 -2.84
N ASN A 202 -12.32 -2.00 -2.24
CA ASN A 202 -12.12 -2.32 -0.84
C ASN A 202 -12.26 -1.09 0.06
N PHE A 203 -12.65 -1.39 1.30
CA PHE A 203 -12.65 -0.43 2.39
C PHE A 203 -11.92 -1.01 3.60
N TYR A 204 -11.29 -0.11 4.35
CA TYR A 204 -10.54 -0.41 5.56
C TYR A 204 -11.36 -0.04 6.79
N GLN A 205 -11.40 -0.92 7.79
CA GLN A 205 -11.95 -0.63 9.12
C GLN A 205 -10.90 -0.84 10.21
N ARG A 206 -10.82 0.16 11.09
CA ARG A 206 -10.17 0.07 12.40
C ARG A 206 -10.82 1.09 13.31
N GLN A 207 -11.85 0.67 14.04
CA GLN A 207 -12.68 1.58 14.83
C GLN A 207 -11.88 2.40 15.86
N SER A 208 -10.80 1.85 16.41
CA SER A 208 -9.89 2.57 17.32
C SER A 208 -9.18 3.78 16.69
N PHE A 209 -9.24 3.96 15.36
CA PHE A 209 -8.81 5.14 14.63
C PHE A 209 -9.98 5.88 13.96
N TRP A 210 -11.22 5.67 14.43
CA TRP A 210 -12.44 6.27 13.89
C TRP A 210 -12.70 5.89 12.43
N ILE A 211 -12.04 4.84 11.92
CA ILE A 211 -12.19 4.36 10.55
C ILE A 211 -13.21 3.21 10.52
N PHE A 212 -14.29 3.41 9.79
CA PHE A 212 -15.40 2.47 9.66
C PHE A 212 -15.58 2.03 8.21
N MET A 213 -16.25 0.89 8.03
CA MET A 213 -16.83 0.58 6.73
C MET A 213 -17.88 1.63 6.33
N PRO A 214 -18.06 1.90 5.04
CA PRO A 214 -19.19 2.69 4.57
C PRO A 214 -20.51 1.99 4.94
N VAL A 215 -21.56 2.77 5.18
CA VAL A 215 -22.90 2.26 5.50
C VAL A 215 -23.47 1.44 4.35
N GLU A 216 -23.19 1.87 3.13
CA GLU A 216 -23.45 1.15 1.89
C GLU A 216 -22.46 1.58 0.80
N VAL A 217 -22.24 0.71 -0.17
CA VAL A 217 -21.47 0.99 -1.38
C VAL A 217 -22.39 0.86 -2.58
N ILE A 218 -22.57 1.94 -3.32
CA ILE A 218 -23.39 1.98 -4.54
C ILE A 218 -22.42 1.97 -5.73
N ILE A 219 -22.62 1.00 -6.63
CA ILE A 219 -21.82 0.88 -7.85
C ILE A 219 -22.74 0.98 -9.05
N GLN A 220 -22.40 1.91 -9.94
CA GLN A 220 -23.18 2.22 -11.13
C GLN A 220 -22.32 2.06 -12.37
N VAL A 221 -22.88 1.45 -13.41
CA VAL A 221 -22.32 1.42 -14.76
C VAL A 221 -23.14 2.40 -15.60
N LEU A 222 -22.48 3.33 -16.27
CA LEU A 222 -23.12 4.37 -17.08
C LEU A 222 -22.66 4.27 -18.54
N ASP A 223 -23.56 4.57 -19.46
CA ASP A 223 -23.27 4.66 -20.89
C ASP A 223 -22.49 5.95 -21.24
N GLU A 224 -22.13 6.11 -22.51
CA GLU A 224 -21.38 7.28 -23.01
C GLU A 224 -22.06 8.62 -22.73
N SER A 225 -23.39 8.63 -22.58
CA SER A 225 -24.19 9.84 -22.29
C SER A 225 -24.25 10.18 -20.80
N GLY A 226 -23.70 9.31 -19.95
CA GLY A 226 -23.77 9.42 -18.48
C GLY A 226 -25.10 8.91 -17.92
N LYS A 227 -25.90 8.17 -18.69
CA LYS A 227 -27.12 7.53 -18.18
C LYS A 227 -26.76 6.21 -17.50
N ILE A 228 -27.38 5.94 -16.36
CA ILE A 228 -27.19 4.70 -15.61
C ILE A 228 -27.75 3.52 -16.42
N ALA A 229 -26.87 2.63 -16.85
CA ALA A 229 -27.20 1.35 -17.48
C ALA A 229 -27.51 0.27 -16.44
N ALA A 230 -26.78 0.27 -15.31
CA ALA A 230 -27.05 -0.60 -14.17
C ALA A 230 -26.58 0.04 -12.86
N SER A 231 -27.25 -0.32 -11.75
CA SER A 231 -26.92 0.15 -10.41
C SER A 231 -27.13 -0.98 -9.42
N GLN A 232 -26.20 -1.15 -8.51
CA GLN A 232 -26.23 -2.17 -7.47
C GLN A 232 -25.72 -1.58 -6.17
N THR A 233 -26.25 -2.07 -5.05
CA THR A 233 -25.84 -1.66 -3.71
C THR A 233 -25.32 -2.87 -2.94
N ALA A 234 -24.18 -2.70 -2.27
CA ALA A 234 -23.61 -3.69 -1.37
C ALA A 234 -23.52 -3.10 0.05
N LEU A 235 -23.85 -3.93 1.05
CA LEU A 235 -23.77 -3.56 2.46
C LEU A 235 -22.54 -4.20 3.10
N PRO A 236 -21.91 -3.56 4.09
CA PRO A 236 -20.79 -4.14 4.82
C PRO A 236 -21.23 -5.42 5.55
N LYS A 237 -20.37 -6.44 5.54
CA LYS A 237 -20.51 -7.65 6.35
C LYS A 237 -19.73 -7.55 7.65
N THR A 238 -18.72 -6.69 7.68
CA THR A 238 -17.88 -6.43 8.86
C THR A 238 -18.72 -5.84 10.00
N ASP A 239 -18.59 -6.42 11.20
CA ASP A 239 -19.17 -5.82 12.41
C ASP A 239 -18.51 -4.47 12.67
N PRO A 240 -19.25 -3.34 12.72
CA PRO A 240 -18.67 -2.03 13.00
C PRO A 240 -18.00 -1.95 14.38
N LYS A 241 -18.30 -2.86 15.32
CA LYS A 241 -17.65 -2.96 16.64
C LYS A 241 -16.35 -3.76 16.65
N SER A 242 -15.98 -4.42 15.55
CA SER A 242 -14.74 -5.19 15.46
C SER A 242 -13.54 -4.32 15.82
N GLU A 243 -12.75 -4.76 16.79
CA GLU A 243 -11.51 -4.08 17.19
C GLU A 243 -10.33 -4.44 16.27
N GLU A 244 -10.50 -5.48 15.45
CA GLU A 244 -9.50 -5.92 14.49
C GLU A 244 -9.38 -4.95 13.32
N THR A 245 -8.23 -5.01 12.64
CA THR A 245 -8.09 -4.40 11.33
C THR A 245 -8.77 -5.29 10.31
N VAL A 246 -9.76 -4.77 9.60
CA VAL A 246 -10.48 -5.50 8.56
C VAL A 246 -10.39 -4.75 7.25
N ILE A 247 -10.05 -5.46 6.17
CA ILE A 247 -10.20 -4.97 4.81
C ILE A 247 -11.31 -5.79 4.17
N GLU A 248 -12.39 -5.14 3.76
CA GLU A 248 -13.54 -5.79 3.14
C GLU A 248 -13.63 -5.40 1.67
N ALA A 249 -13.70 -6.41 0.80
CA ALA A 249 -13.91 -6.23 -0.63
C ALA A 249 -15.42 -6.25 -0.95
N PHE A 250 -15.95 -5.11 -1.39
CA PHE A 250 -17.32 -4.97 -1.87
C PHE A 250 -17.39 -5.41 -3.33
N LYS A 251 -17.83 -6.65 -3.55
CA LYS A 251 -17.88 -7.29 -4.87
C LYS A 251 -19.31 -7.28 -5.39
N VAL A 252 -19.53 -6.59 -6.50
CA VAL A 252 -20.81 -6.52 -7.20
C VAL A 252 -20.68 -7.10 -8.60
N LYS A 253 -21.63 -7.94 -8.98
CA LYS A 253 -21.72 -8.53 -10.31
C LYS A 253 -22.82 -7.87 -11.13
N PHE A 254 -22.60 -7.79 -12.43
CA PHE A 254 -23.52 -7.27 -13.42
C PHE A 254 -23.76 -8.33 -14.49
N ASP A 255 -25.03 -8.60 -14.80
CA ASP A 255 -25.39 -9.55 -15.85
C ASP A 255 -25.33 -8.88 -17.22
N HIS A 256 -24.20 -9.04 -17.91
CA HIS A 256 -24.01 -8.64 -19.31
C HIS A 256 -24.24 -7.15 -19.59
N VAL A 257 -23.82 -6.28 -18.67
CA VAL A 257 -23.93 -4.81 -18.84
C VAL A 257 -22.72 -4.28 -19.60
N LYS A 258 -22.95 -3.30 -20.48
CA LYS A 258 -21.90 -2.47 -21.07
C LYS A 258 -22.03 -1.05 -20.54
N GLY A 259 -20.90 -0.36 -20.45
CA GLY A 259 -20.86 1.07 -20.16
C GLY A 259 -19.46 1.62 -20.36
N GLN A 260 -19.38 2.94 -20.46
CA GLN A 260 -18.14 3.67 -20.55
C GLN A 260 -17.67 4.14 -19.18
N TYR A 261 -18.58 4.44 -18.25
CA TYR A 261 -18.20 4.92 -16.92
C TYR A 261 -18.59 3.93 -15.84
N VAL A 262 -17.74 3.83 -14.82
CA VAL A 262 -18.07 3.17 -13.57
C VAL A 262 -18.00 4.21 -12.46
N ARG A 263 -19.12 4.41 -11.76
CA ARG A 263 -19.20 5.28 -10.58
C ARG A 263 -19.34 4.44 -9.32
N VAL A 264 -18.54 4.76 -8.31
CA VAL A 264 -18.53 4.12 -6.99
C VAL A 264 -18.80 5.18 -5.94
N VAL A 265 -19.83 4.97 -5.13
CA VAL A 265 -20.17 5.82 -4.00
C VAL A 265 -20.09 5.00 -2.71
N GLY A 266 -19.17 5.33 -1.83
CA GLY A 266 -19.09 4.77 -0.48
C GLY A 266 -19.71 5.74 0.51
N LYS A 267 -20.87 5.39 1.09
CA LYS A 267 -21.59 6.26 2.02
C LYS A 267 -20.94 6.28 3.39
N ASN A 268 -20.45 7.44 3.80
CA ASN A 268 -19.84 7.62 5.10
C ASN A 268 -20.91 7.52 6.21
N CYS A 269 -20.54 7.04 7.40
CA CYS A 269 -21.44 7.02 8.56
C CYS A 269 -21.77 8.42 9.11
N GLY A 270 -21.13 9.48 8.60
CA GLY A 270 -21.24 10.84 9.08
C GLY A 270 -20.55 10.96 10.43
N ASN A 271 -21.28 10.63 11.49
CA ASN A 271 -20.77 10.64 12.85
C ASN A 271 -20.56 9.22 13.37
N CYS A 272 -19.55 9.08 14.24
CA CYS A 272 -19.28 7.88 15.00
C CYS A 272 -20.53 7.44 15.79
N PRO A 273 -20.88 6.13 15.76
CA PRO A 273 -22.04 5.60 16.47
C PRO A 273 -22.01 5.86 17.98
N ALA A 274 -23.19 5.90 18.63
CA ALA A 274 -23.32 6.18 20.07
C ALA A 274 -22.55 5.22 20.99
N TRP A 275 -22.25 4.01 20.55
CA TRP A 275 -21.47 3.03 21.32
C TRP A 275 -19.96 3.27 21.25
N HIS A 276 -19.49 4.06 20.27
CA HIS A 276 -18.08 4.28 20.02
C HIS A 276 -17.50 5.33 20.98
N LYS A 277 -16.20 5.23 21.30
CA LYS A 277 -15.53 6.17 22.22
C LYS A 277 -15.53 7.61 21.70
N GLY A 278 -15.57 7.78 20.37
CA GLY A 278 -15.71 9.07 19.70
C GLY A 278 -17.12 9.43 19.28
N ALA A 279 -18.15 8.90 19.95
CA ALA A 279 -19.54 9.17 19.60
C ALA A 279 -19.81 10.67 19.39
N GLY A 280 -20.39 11.02 18.24
CA GLY A 280 -20.68 12.41 17.85
C GLY A 280 -19.59 13.09 17.02
N ASP A 281 -18.34 12.62 17.07
CA ASP A 281 -17.29 13.05 16.14
C ASP A 281 -17.50 12.45 14.75
N THR A 282 -16.92 13.05 13.72
CA THR A 282 -16.96 12.49 12.36
C THR A 282 -16.27 11.14 12.30
N CYS A 283 -16.73 10.29 11.38
CA CYS A 283 -16.09 9.02 11.09
C CYS A 283 -15.36 9.04 9.75
N TRP A 284 -14.29 8.27 9.68
CA TRP A 284 -13.51 8.10 8.47
C TRP A 284 -14.01 6.90 7.67
N ILE A 285 -13.97 7.01 6.35
CA ILE A 285 -13.93 5.86 5.44
C ILE A 285 -12.64 5.93 4.64
N PHE A 286 -12.02 4.77 4.43
CA PHE A 286 -10.78 4.62 3.67
C PHE A 286 -11.01 3.61 2.57
N SER A 287 -10.64 3.96 1.34
CA SER A 287 -10.82 3.10 0.17
C SER A 287 -9.55 3.06 -0.67
N ASP A 288 -9.31 1.91 -1.28
CA ASP A 288 -8.27 1.66 -2.27
C ASP A 288 -8.91 1.17 -3.59
N GLU A 289 -8.07 0.68 -4.50
CA GLU A 289 -8.35 0.16 -5.83
C GLU A 289 -9.81 -0.23 -6.18
N VAL A 290 -10.32 0.37 -7.27
CA VAL A 290 -11.58 0.02 -7.95
C VAL A 290 -11.28 -0.87 -9.16
N ILE A 291 -11.47 -2.17 -8.96
CA ILE A 291 -11.16 -3.21 -9.93
C ILE A 291 -12.39 -3.46 -10.82
N VAL A 292 -12.25 -3.24 -12.12
CA VAL A 292 -13.32 -3.46 -13.13
C VAL A 292 -12.96 -4.64 -14.05
N LYS A 293 -13.74 -5.72 -13.98
CA LYS A 293 -13.59 -6.91 -14.81
C LYS A 293 -14.66 -7.02 -15.88
#